data_AF-A0A829R671-F1
#
_entry.id   AF-A0A829R671-F1
#
_cell.length_a   1.000
_cell.length_b   1.000
_cell.length_c   1.000
_cell.angle_alpha   90.00
_cell.angle_beta   90.00
_cell.angle_gamma   90.00
#
_symmetry.space_group_name_H-M   'P 1'
#
loop_
_entity.id
_entity.type
_entity.pdbx_description
1 polymer ?
#
loop_
_entity_poly.entity_id
_entity_poly.type
_entity_poly.pdbx_seq_one_letter_code
_entity_poly.pdbx_strand_id
1 'polypeptide(L)'
;MDDSYKWFLVYKGNRIIAFALIVLDGENLLFKHVGMDYELEKDSYCYFNLYYEAILFAIENKYKKMLCGTTTYDVKRRLGCTLVHRKAILQFVGAEIDENIKEMGF
;
A
#
# COMPACT_ATOMS: atom_id res chain seq x y z
N MET A 1 0.32 3.67 -21.46
CA MET A 1 0.29 4.16 -20.08
C MET A 1 1.66 3.89 -19.53
N ASP A 2 2.44 4.95 -19.30
CA ASP A 2 3.79 4.83 -18.76
C ASP A 2 3.65 4.86 -17.24
N ASP A 3 3.27 3.71 -16.67
CA ASP A 3 3.08 3.57 -15.23
C ASP A 3 4.46 3.63 -14.57
N SER A 4 4.86 4.83 -14.16
CA SER A 4 6.11 5.05 -13.45
C SER A 4 5.96 4.61 -12.00
N TYR A 5 6.85 3.73 -11.53
CA TYR A 5 6.96 3.36 -10.12
C TYR A 5 8.26 3.88 -9.51
N LYS A 6 8.27 4.04 -8.19
CA LYS A 6 9.46 4.42 -7.42
C LYS A 6 9.55 3.59 -6.14
N TRP A 7 10.79 3.41 -5.68
CA TRP A 7 11.09 2.80 -4.40
C TRP A 7 11.56 3.88 -3.43
N PHE A 8 10.97 3.89 -2.24
CA PHE A 8 11.59 4.54 -1.08
C PHE A 8 12.27 3.47 -0.25
N LEU A 9 13.51 3.71 0.12
CA LEU A 9 14.35 2.77 0.84
C LEU A 9 14.84 3.44 2.12
N VAL A 10 14.70 2.75 3.25
CA VAL A 10 15.24 3.18 4.53
C VAL A 10 16.50 2.39 4.81
N TYR A 11 17.59 3.11 5.06
CA TYR A 11 18.90 2.54 5.34
C TYR A 11 19.27 2.70 6.82
N LYS A 12 19.87 1.66 7.40
CA LYS A 12 20.62 1.73 8.66
C LYS A 12 22.05 1.34 8.37
N GLY A 13 22.94 2.33 8.30
CA GLY A 13 24.27 2.14 7.73
C GLY A 13 24.17 1.70 6.26
N ASN A 14 24.81 0.58 5.90
CA ASN A 14 24.80 0.06 4.53
C ASN A 14 23.71 -1.01 4.28
N ARG A 15 22.75 -1.18 5.20
CA ARG A 15 21.69 -2.19 5.11
C ARG A 15 20.34 -1.51 4.88
N ILE A 16 19.59 -1.99 3.88
CA ILE A 16 18.18 -1.64 3.70
C ILE A 16 17.39 -2.37 4.78
N ILE A 17 16.63 -1.61 5.58
CA ILE A 17 15.81 -2.15 6.69
C ILE A 17 14.31 -1.98 6.44
N ALA A 18 13.91 -1.13 5.51
CA ALA A 18 12.52 -1.01 5.08
C ALA A 18 12.43 -0.44 3.65
N PHE A 19 11.30 -0.69 3.00
CA PHE A 19 11.00 -0.12 1.69
C PHE A 19 9.51 0.20 1.54
N ALA A 20 9.21 1.13 0.63
CA ALA A 20 7.88 1.31 0.06
C ALA A 20 7.93 1.34 -1.47
N LEU A 21 7.01 0.62 -2.11
CA LEU A 21 6.71 0.74 -3.53
C LEU A 21 5.57 1.75 -3.72
N ILE A 22 5.85 2.81 -4.47
CA ILE A 22 4.84 3.76 -4.90
C ILE A 22 4.63 3.67 -6.42
N VAL A 23 3.38 3.83 -6.84
CA VAL A 23 2.98 3.89 -8.25
C VAL A 23 2.39 5.27 -8.53
N LEU A 24 2.85 5.90 -9.61
CA LEU A 24 2.42 7.22 -10.04
C LEU A 24 1.34 7.04 -11.13
N ASP A 25 0.12 7.48 -10.86
CA ASP A 25 -1.05 7.27 -11.72
C ASP A 25 -1.76 8.61 -11.95
N GLY A 26 -1.35 9.30 -13.03
CA GLY A 26 -1.83 10.63 -13.37
C GLY A 26 -1.61 11.61 -12.23
N GLU A 27 -2.70 12.13 -11.65
CA GLU A 27 -2.67 13.07 -10.52
C GLU A 27 -2.67 12.36 -9.15
N ASN A 28 -2.55 11.03 -9.12
CA ASN A 28 -2.58 10.22 -7.91
C ASN A 28 -1.24 9.53 -7.64
N LEU A 29 -0.94 9.38 -6.35
CA LEU A 29 0.12 8.51 -5.87
C LEU A 29 -0.50 7.31 -5.14
N LEU A 30 -0.12 6.11 -5.52
CA LEU A 30 -0.58 4.88 -4.87
C LEU A 30 0.54 4.31 -4.02
N PHE A 31 0.35 4.27 -2.71
CA PHE A 31 1.27 3.67 -1.76
C PHE A 31 0.95 2.17 -1.64
N LYS A 32 1.61 1.35 -2.46
CA LYS A 32 1.15 0.00 -2.81
C LYS A 32 1.65 -1.10 -1.89
N HIS A 33 2.95 -1.09 -1.61
CA HIS A 33 3.56 -2.17 -0.85
C HIS A 33 4.61 -1.63 0.10
N VAL A 34 4.70 -2.24 1.28
CA VAL A 34 5.69 -1.92 2.29
C VAL A 34 6.22 -3.22 2.86
N GLY A 35 7.53 -3.29 3.01
CA GLY A 35 8.20 -4.35 3.77
C GLY A 35 9.26 -3.75 4.67
N MET A 36 9.50 -4.39 5.82
CA MET A 36 10.53 -3.97 6.77
C MET A 36 11.04 -5.14 7.59
N ASP A 37 12.23 -4.95 8.15
CA ASP A 37 12.78 -5.78 9.19
C ASP A 37 12.11 -5.47 10.54
N TYR A 38 11.17 -6.33 10.94
CA TYR A 38 10.38 -6.15 12.16
C TYR A 38 11.18 -6.25 13.45
N GLU A 39 12.35 -6.91 13.43
CA GLU A 39 13.23 -6.96 14.60
C GLU A 39 13.86 -5.60 14.90
N LEU A 40 13.96 -4.73 13.88
CA LEU A 40 14.52 -3.39 13.95
C LEU A 40 13.45 -2.28 14.00
N GLU A 41 12.16 -2.63 13.99
CA GLU A 41 11.03 -1.69 13.88
C GLU A 41 10.89 -0.79 15.11
N LYS A 42 11.01 -1.38 16.32
CA LYS A 42 10.68 -0.69 17.59
C LYS A 42 11.47 0.60 17.81
N ASP A 43 12.70 0.64 17.32
CA ASP A 43 13.58 1.80 17.51
C ASP A 43 13.56 2.79 16.34
N SER A 44 13.08 2.36 15.17
CA SER A 44 13.27 3.10 13.92
C SER A 44 12.00 3.71 13.34
N TYR A 45 10.81 3.29 13.80
CA TYR A 45 9.51 3.76 13.29
C TYR A 45 9.43 3.73 11.75
N CYS A 46 10.12 2.76 11.12
CA CYS A 46 10.30 2.71 9.67
C CYS A 46 8.98 2.74 8.89
N TYR A 47 7.94 2.10 9.42
CA TYR A 47 6.61 2.14 8.84
C TYR A 47 6.14 3.58 8.63
N PHE A 48 6.22 4.42 9.66
CA PHE A 48 5.77 5.80 9.58
C PHE A 48 6.67 6.67 8.72
N ASN A 49 7.99 6.49 8.81
CA ASN A 49 8.94 7.25 8.00
C ASN A 49 8.65 7.06 6.50
N LEU A 50 8.36 5.83 6.05
CA LEU A 50 7.98 5.57 4.67
C LEU A 50 6.69 6.32 4.24
N TYR A 51 5.69 6.40 5.11
CA TYR A 51 4.49 7.19 4.82
C TYR A 51 4.79 8.69 4.75
N TYR A 52 5.58 9.21 5.68
CA TYR A 52 5.92 10.64 5.70
C TYR A 52 6.73 11.03 4.46
N GLU A 53 7.69 10.21 4.05
CA GLU A 53 8.43 10.42 2.79
C GLU A 53 7.50 10.42 1.57
N ALA A 54 6.53 9.50 1.52
CA ALA A 54 5.55 9.48 0.44
C ALA A 54 4.61 10.69 0.44
N ILE A 55 4.21 11.17 1.62
CA ILE A 55 3.39 12.38 1.76
C ILE A 55 4.17 13.60 1.31
N LEU A 56 5.43 13.76 1.73
CA LEU A 56 6.30 14.85 1.32
C LEU A 56 6.50 14.85 -0.20
N PHE A 57 6.86 13.70 -0.77
CA PHE A 57 7.00 13.55 -2.21
C PHE A 57 5.71 13.91 -2.95
N ALA A 58 4.54 13.48 -2.44
CA ALA A 58 3.25 13.82 -3.03
C ALA A 58 2.99 15.33 -3.05
N ILE A 59 3.30 16.02 -1.94
CA ILE A 59 3.14 17.47 -1.80
C ILE A 59 4.07 18.22 -2.76
N GLU A 60 5.37 17.88 -2.75
CA GLU A 60 6.38 18.53 -3.57
C GLU A 60 6.10 18.41 -5.07
N ASN A 61 5.57 17.26 -5.49
CA ASN A 61 5.21 16.98 -6.87
C ASN A 61 3.74 17.31 -7.21
N LYS A 62 3.02 17.96 -6.28
CA LYS A 62 1.65 18.45 -6.48
C LYS A 62 0.64 17.36 -6.87
N TYR A 63 0.85 16.13 -6.39
CA TYR A 63 -0.17 15.08 -6.51
C TYR A 63 -1.42 15.48 -5.74
N LYS A 64 -2.59 15.26 -6.33
CA LYS A 64 -3.87 15.66 -5.73
C LYS A 64 -4.32 14.71 -4.63
N LYS A 65 -3.97 13.42 -4.75
CA LYS A 65 -4.38 12.38 -3.81
C LYS A 65 -3.31 11.32 -3.63
N MET A 66 -3.18 10.84 -2.39
CA MET A 66 -2.41 9.65 -2.05
C MET A 66 -3.35 8.54 -1.59
N LEU A 67 -3.27 7.37 -2.23
CA LEU A 67 -4.06 6.19 -1.90
C LEU A 67 -3.23 5.25 -1.03
N CYS A 68 -3.61 5.13 0.24
CA CYS A 68 -2.88 4.37 1.26
C CYS A 68 -3.33 2.91 1.41
N GLY A 69 -4.10 2.34 0.47
CA GLY A 69 -4.64 0.98 0.57
C GLY A 69 -5.85 0.83 1.51
N THR A 70 -6.28 -0.40 1.75
CA THR A 70 -7.60 -0.74 2.31
C THR A 70 -7.56 -1.44 3.67
N THR A 71 -6.42 -1.47 4.34
CA THR A 71 -6.25 -2.12 5.65
C THR A 71 -5.72 -1.13 6.69
N THR A 72 -5.59 -1.55 7.96
CA THR A 72 -4.93 -0.77 9.03
C THR A 72 -5.47 0.67 9.14
N TYR A 73 -6.79 0.79 9.19
CA TYR A 73 -7.48 2.07 9.10
C TYR A 73 -7.10 3.05 10.22
N ASP A 74 -6.94 2.56 11.45
CA ASP A 74 -6.66 3.41 12.60
C ASP A 74 -5.32 4.14 12.46
N VAL A 75 -4.29 3.45 11.98
CA VAL A 75 -2.98 4.03 11.72
C VAL A 75 -3.07 5.08 10.61
N LYS A 76 -3.79 4.79 9.53
CA LYS A 76 -3.92 5.69 8.37
C LYS A 76 -4.77 6.93 8.67
N ARG A 77 -5.80 6.79 9.51
CA ARG A 77 -6.60 7.94 9.99
C ARG A 77 -5.75 8.91 10.81
N ARG A 78 -4.83 8.39 11.64
CA ARG A 78 -3.87 9.23 12.39
C ARG A 78 -2.90 9.97 11.49
N LEU A 79 -2.62 9.45 10.29
CA LEU A 79 -1.84 10.13 9.24
C LEU A 79 -2.66 11.16 8.43
N GLY A 80 -3.94 11.37 8.77
CA GLY A 80 -4.83 12.28 8.05
C GLY A 80 -5.58 11.66 6.87
N CYS A 81 -5.50 10.33 6.66
CA CYS A 81 -6.29 9.68 5.62
C CYS A 81 -7.78 9.64 6.00
N THR A 82 -8.63 9.81 4.99
CA THR A 82 -10.06 9.59 5.10
C THR A 82 -10.47 8.28 4.44
N LEU A 83 -11.51 7.64 4.98
CA LEU A 83 -12.09 6.45 4.35
C LEU A 83 -12.95 6.87 3.17
N VAL A 84 -12.76 6.20 2.04
CA VAL A 84 -13.55 6.39 0.84
C VAL A 84 -14.23 5.06 0.53
N HIS A 85 -15.57 5.09 0.41
CA HIS A 85 -16.33 3.90 0.05
C HIS A 85 -15.93 3.42 -1.35
N ARG A 86 -15.71 2.11 -1.50
CA ARG A 86 -15.37 1.46 -2.77
C ARG A 86 -16.25 0.24 -2.97
N LYS A 87 -16.57 -0.05 -4.23
CA LYS A 87 -17.27 -1.27 -4.66
C LYS A 87 -16.27 -2.17 -5.36
N ALA A 88 -16.20 -3.43 -4.93
CA ALA A 88 -15.50 -4.49 -5.66
C ALA A 88 -16.56 -5.34 -6.37
N ILE A 89 -16.28 -5.73 -7.61
CA ILE A 89 -17.13 -6.62 -8.40
C ILE A 89 -16.29 -7.85 -8.70
N LEU A 90 -16.83 -9.03 -8.37
CA LEU A 90 -16.27 -10.32 -8.74
C LEU A 90 -17.24 -10.94 -9.75
N GLN A 91 -16.78 -11.11 -10.99
CA GLN A 91 -17.54 -11.80 -12.02
C GLN A 91 -16.90 -13.17 -12.25
N PHE A 92 -17.68 -14.23 -12.02
CA PHE A 92 -17.29 -15.58 -12.41
C PHE A 92 -17.77 -15.80 -13.85
N VAL A 93 -16.83 -16.13 -14.73
CA VAL A 93 -17.12 -16.58 -16.10
C VAL A 93 -16.81 -18.06 -16.11
N GLY A 94 -17.83 -18.91 -16.26
CA GLY A 94 -17.75 -20.33 -15.98
C GLY A 94 -16.74 -21.11 -16.84
N ALA A 95 -16.02 -22.02 -16.20
CA ALA A 95 -15.82 -23.37 -16.71
C ALA A 95 -16.69 -24.30 -15.84
N GLU A 96 -17.22 -25.37 -16.41
CA GLU A 96 -18.19 -26.30 -15.80
C GLU A 96 -17.92 -26.59 -14.32
N ILE A 97 -18.98 -26.54 -13.51
CA ILE A 97 -18.94 -26.91 -12.10
C ILE A 97 -19.05 -28.45 -12.05
N ASP A 98 -17.97 -29.13 -11.65
CA ASP A 98 -18.02 -30.56 -11.32
C ASP A 98 -18.92 -30.75 -10.09
N GLU A 99 -19.98 -31.55 -10.23
CA GLU A 99 -21.03 -31.77 -9.22
C GLU A 99 -20.51 -32.45 -7.93
N ASN A 100 -19.21 -32.80 -7.86
CA ASN A 100 -18.60 -33.49 -6.73
C ASN A 100 -17.97 -32.60 -5.64
N ILE A 101 -18.07 -31.26 -5.71
CA ILE A 101 -17.55 -30.39 -4.65
C ILE A 101 -18.52 -30.40 -3.46
N LYS A 102 -18.29 -31.33 -2.53
CA LYS A 102 -18.88 -31.29 -1.18
C LYS A 102 -18.41 -30.04 -0.44
N GLU A 103 -19.38 -29.34 0.13
CA GLU A 103 -19.20 -28.15 0.96
C GLU A 103 -18.11 -28.36 2.03
N MET A 104 -17.12 -27.46 2.08
CA MET A 104 -16.29 -27.26 3.26
C MET A 104 -16.91 -26.14 4.08
N GLY A 105 -17.58 -26.50 5.18
CA GLY A 105 -18.06 -25.56 6.19
C GLY A 105 -16.88 -24.94 6.95
N PHE A 106 -17.01 -23.65 7.27
CA PHE A 106 -16.18 -22.93 8.23
C PHE A 106 -16.80 -23.00 9.62
#